data_AF-A0A2H3CG42-F1
#
_entry.id   AF-A0A2H3CG42-F1
#
_cell.length_a   1.000
_cell.length_b   1.000
_cell.length_c   1.000
_cell.angle_alpha   90.00
_cell.angle_beta   90.00
_cell.angle_gamma   90.00
#
_symmetry.space_group_name_H-M   'P 1'
#
loop_
_entity.id
_entity.type
_entity.pdbx_description
1 polymer ?
#
loop_
_entity_poly.entity_id
_entity_poly.type
_entity_poly.pdbx_seq_one_letter_code
_entity_poly.pdbx_strand_id
1 'polypeptide(L)'
;MVEEKSSVTTSSALAIQSQSEITSKAQRNATEPDDPASQELIEGGPKTADTPDDPIPSTQLLEELDLSSDLSQDQQKQLQEVIQRNQMAFGLDGRLGTNDARVEIQLKPGSQPVSLSLFSVSPASHEVMDKQVDAWIQLGIIEPSRSPWAAPAFIVYHNGKP
;
A
#
# COMPACT_ATOMS: atom_id res chain seq x y z
N MET A 1 -30.39 -72.40 15.61
CA MET A 1 -29.06 -71.76 15.54
C MET A 1 -28.83 -71.39 14.08
N VAL A 2 -28.56 -70.10 13.83
CA VAL A 2 -28.23 -69.46 12.53
C VAL A 2 -29.40 -69.30 11.55
N GLU A 3 -29.67 -68.16 10.93
CA GLU A 3 -29.64 -66.72 11.25
C GLU A 3 -30.38 -66.05 10.08
N GLU A 4 -31.31 -65.17 10.40
CA GLU A 4 -32.10 -64.36 9.47
C GLU A 4 -31.21 -63.28 8.84
N LYS A 5 -30.91 -63.40 7.54
CA LYS A 5 -30.16 -62.35 6.83
C LYS A 5 -31.13 -61.34 6.21
N SER A 6 -31.42 -60.31 7.01
CA SER A 6 -32.03 -59.06 6.58
C SER A 6 -31.18 -58.40 5.48
N SER A 7 -31.80 -58.13 4.34
CA SER A 7 -31.18 -57.48 3.19
C SER A 7 -31.22 -55.97 3.39
N VAL A 8 -30.10 -55.39 3.86
CA VAL A 8 -29.93 -53.94 3.97
C VAL A 8 -29.45 -53.42 2.62
N THR A 9 -30.30 -52.65 1.94
CA THR A 9 -29.93 -51.92 0.73
C THR A 9 -29.09 -50.70 1.12
N THR A 10 -27.77 -50.82 1.04
CA THR A 10 -26.85 -49.69 1.26
C THR A 10 -26.85 -48.77 0.04
N SER A 11 -27.39 -47.56 0.21
CA SER A 11 -27.28 -46.48 -0.76
C SER A 11 -25.81 -46.08 -0.93
N SER A 12 -25.22 -46.42 -2.07
CA SER A 12 -23.87 -45.96 -2.45
C SER A 12 -23.97 -44.50 -2.92
N ALA A 13 -23.55 -43.57 -2.07
CA ALA A 13 -23.31 -42.19 -2.47
C ALA A 13 -21.92 -42.11 -3.14
N LEU A 14 -21.88 -41.94 -4.46
CA LEU A 14 -20.65 -41.60 -5.17
C LEU A 14 -20.26 -40.17 -4.82
N ALA A 15 -19.29 -39.99 -3.93
CA ALA A 15 -18.67 -38.69 -3.69
C ALA A 15 -17.83 -38.30 -4.92
N ILE A 16 -18.35 -37.38 -5.73
CA ILE A 16 -17.57 -36.74 -6.79
C ILE A 16 -16.58 -35.79 -6.11
N GLN A 17 -15.34 -36.21 -5.94
CA GLN A 17 -14.25 -35.29 -5.60
C GLN A 17 -13.76 -34.61 -6.88
N SER A 18 -14.15 -33.34 -7.07
CA SER A 18 -13.52 -32.47 -8.06
C SER A 18 -12.16 -32.03 -7.52
N GLN A 19 -11.07 -32.51 -8.11
CA GLN A 19 -9.76 -31.88 -7.92
C GLN A 19 -9.69 -30.65 -8.82
N SER A 20 -9.52 -29.48 -8.22
CA SER A 20 -9.19 -28.26 -8.96
C SER A 20 -7.69 -28.11 -8.92
N GLU A 21 -7.02 -28.18 -10.07
CA GLU A 21 -5.64 -27.72 -10.16
C GLU A 21 -5.66 -26.20 -9.95
N ILE A 22 -5.23 -25.77 -8.77
CA ILE A 22 -5.02 -24.35 -8.46
C ILE A 22 -3.85 -23.90 -9.32
N THR A 23 -4.13 -23.45 -10.54
CA THR A 23 -3.15 -22.79 -11.40
C THR A 23 -3.21 -21.29 -11.12
N SER A 24 -2.95 -20.92 -9.86
CA SER A 24 -2.86 -19.51 -9.51
C SER A 24 -1.82 -18.85 -10.40
N LYS A 25 -2.14 -17.68 -10.97
CA LYS A 25 -1.14 -16.85 -11.64
C LYS A 25 0.02 -16.52 -10.69
N ALA A 26 -0.20 -16.55 -9.38
CA ALA A 26 0.84 -16.41 -8.38
C ALA A 26 1.87 -17.57 -8.40
N GLN A 27 1.43 -18.82 -8.64
CA GLN A 27 2.35 -19.95 -8.78
C GLN A 27 3.20 -19.84 -10.06
N ARG A 28 2.61 -19.35 -11.16
CA ARG A 28 3.35 -19.13 -12.40
C ARG A 28 4.39 -18.02 -12.27
N ASN A 29 4.03 -16.89 -11.66
CA ASN A 29 4.97 -15.80 -11.38
C ASN A 29 6.10 -16.21 -10.41
N ALA A 30 5.87 -17.18 -9.52
CA ALA A 30 6.88 -17.70 -8.60
C ALA A 30 7.83 -18.74 -9.22
N THR A 31 7.49 -19.30 -10.39
CA THR A 31 8.26 -20.40 -11.02
C THR A 31 9.06 -19.93 -12.23
N GLU A 32 8.71 -18.78 -12.83
CA GLU A 32 9.55 -18.17 -13.87
C GLU A 32 10.84 -17.61 -13.24
N PRO A 33 12.01 -17.77 -13.89
CA PRO A 33 13.25 -17.20 -13.37
C PRO A 33 13.10 -15.69 -13.27
N ASP A 34 13.42 -15.14 -12.09
CA ASP A 34 13.46 -13.69 -11.85
C ASP A 34 14.24 -13.00 -12.98
N ASP A 35 13.68 -11.90 -13.50
CA ASP A 35 14.31 -11.07 -14.52
C ASP A 35 15.77 -10.78 -14.08
N PRO A 36 16.80 -11.06 -14.91
CA PRO A 36 18.19 -10.77 -14.55
C PRO A 36 18.46 -9.26 -14.37
N ALA A 37 17.50 -8.39 -14.68
CA ALA A 37 17.52 -6.97 -14.38
C ALA A 37 16.87 -6.60 -13.02
N SER A 38 16.27 -7.55 -12.30
CA SER A 38 15.77 -7.39 -10.92
C SER A 38 16.96 -7.26 -9.97
N GLN A 39 17.50 -6.06 -9.86
CA GLN A 39 18.44 -5.70 -8.80
C GLN A 39 17.76 -5.92 -7.44
N GLU A 40 18.53 -6.27 -6.41
CA GLU A 40 18.03 -6.30 -5.04
C GLU A 40 17.32 -4.97 -4.73
N LEU A 41 16.11 -5.08 -4.16
CA LEU A 41 15.35 -3.91 -3.71
C LEU A 41 16.26 -3.08 -2.80
N ILE A 42 16.64 -1.88 -3.26
CA ILE A 42 17.40 -0.93 -2.46
C ILE A 42 16.59 -0.69 -1.18
N GLU A 43 17.20 -0.96 -0.01
CA GLU A 43 16.59 -0.63 1.27
C GLU A 43 16.36 0.89 1.31
N GLY A 44 15.08 1.29 1.32
CA GLY A 44 14.67 2.68 1.13
C GLY A 44 14.14 3.02 -0.27
N GLY A 45 13.34 2.15 -0.87
CA GLY A 45 12.41 2.56 -1.93
C GLY A 45 11.54 3.73 -1.45
N PRO A 46 10.98 4.56 -2.36
CA PRO A 46 10.24 5.73 -1.97
C PRO A 46 9.13 5.32 -1.00
N LYS A 47 9.11 5.92 0.20
CA LYS A 47 7.93 5.92 1.09
C LYS A 47 6.83 6.68 0.37
N THR A 48 6.22 6.05 -0.63
CA THR A 48 5.07 6.61 -1.33
C THR A 48 3.90 6.55 -0.36
N ALA A 49 3.61 7.71 0.23
CA ALA A 49 2.38 8.07 0.92
C ALA A 49 2.25 7.72 2.42
N ASP A 50 3.36 7.50 3.15
CA ASP A 50 3.33 7.69 4.61
C ASP A 50 3.30 9.20 4.88
N THR A 51 2.10 9.74 5.07
CA THR A 51 1.92 11.06 5.67
C THR A 51 2.33 10.95 7.13
N PRO A 52 3.19 11.84 7.67
CA PRO A 52 3.42 11.92 9.11
C PRO A 52 2.07 12.01 9.85
N ASP A 53 1.94 11.27 10.97
CA ASP A 53 0.68 11.18 11.72
C ASP A 53 0.13 12.56 12.12
N ASP A 54 1.03 13.51 12.41
CA ASP A 54 0.68 14.90 12.70
C ASP A 54 1.44 15.86 11.76
N PRO A 55 0.75 16.56 10.84
CA PRO A 55 1.40 17.52 9.97
C PRO A 55 1.86 18.74 10.75
N ILE A 56 3.14 19.09 10.65
CA ILE A 56 3.68 20.32 11.26
C ILE A 56 3.02 21.54 10.60
N PRO A 57 2.31 22.40 11.37
CA PRO A 57 1.77 23.64 10.85
C PRO A 57 2.89 24.58 10.43
N SER A 58 2.74 25.23 9.28
CA SER A 58 3.68 26.23 8.78
C SER A 58 3.94 27.38 9.78
N THR A 59 2.99 27.67 10.66
CA THR A 59 3.14 28.67 11.74
C THR A 59 4.15 28.28 12.81
N GLN A 60 4.37 26.97 13.02
CA GLN A 60 5.29 26.42 14.03
C GLN A 60 6.64 26.03 13.44
N LEU A 61 6.87 26.29 12.14
CA LEU A 61 8.09 25.88 11.43
C LEU A 61 9.37 26.29 12.16
N LEU A 62 9.45 27.51 12.69
CA LEU A 62 10.66 27.97 13.39
C LEU A 62 10.82 27.39 14.80
N GLU A 63 9.73 26.96 15.43
CA GLU A 63 9.74 26.40 16.79
C GLU A 63 10.19 24.94 16.77
N GLU A 64 9.84 24.21 15.71
CA GLU A 64 10.22 22.81 15.48
C GLU A 64 11.65 22.63 14.94
N LEU A 65 12.32 23.71 14.56
CA LEU A 65 13.66 23.65 13.98
C LEU A 65 14.74 23.72 15.06
N ASP A 66 15.52 22.64 15.16
CA ASP A 66 16.75 22.63 15.94
C ASP A 66 17.87 23.33 15.16
N LEU A 67 18.16 24.58 15.51
CA LEU A 67 19.22 25.38 14.92
C LEU A 67 20.48 25.28 15.79
N SER A 68 21.64 25.05 15.17
CA SER A 68 22.89 24.84 15.91
C SER A 68 23.27 26.03 16.79
N SER A 69 23.71 25.73 18.03
CA SER A 69 24.15 26.73 19.01
C SER A 69 25.43 27.48 18.63
N ASP A 70 26.14 27.00 17.61
CA ASP A 70 27.41 27.55 17.14
C ASP A 70 27.23 28.78 16.24
N LEU A 71 25.98 29.10 15.86
CA LEU A 71 25.67 30.25 15.03
C LEU A 71 25.63 31.54 15.85
N SER A 72 26.18 32.62 15.31
CA SER A 72 25.94 33.96 15.87
C SER A 72 24.47 34.35 15.73
N GLN A 73 24.00 35.30 16.53
CA GLN A 73 22.61 35.79 16.44
C GLN A 73 22.27 36.31 15.03
N ASP A 74 23.23 36.95 14.36
CA ASP A 74 23.05 37.45 12.99
C ASP A 74 22.94 36.30 11.99
N GLN A 75 23.76 35.25 12.12
CA GLN A 75 23.72 34.07 11.26
C GLN A 75 22.43 33.27 11.45
N GLN A 76 22.00 33.11 12.70
CA GLN A 76 20.74 32.43 13.04
C GLN A 76 19.55 33.18 12.41
N LYS A 77 19.53 34.51 12.49
CA LYS A 77 18.50 35.32 11.86
C LYS A 77 18.49 35.18 10.35
N GLN A 78 19.66 35.25 9.70
CA GLN A 78 19.77 35.05 8.24
C GLN A 78 19.25 33.66 7.81
N LEU A 79 19.57 32.63 8.59
CA LEU A 79 19.10 31.27 8.32
C LEU A 79 17.58 31.15 8.46
N GLN A 80 17.00 31.71 9.53
CA GLN A 80 15.55 31.75 9.73
C GLN A 80 14.83 32.46 8.57
N GLU A 81 15.37 33.59 8.09
CA GLU A 81 14.83 34.32 6.94
C GLU A 81 14.83 33.46 5.67
N VAL A 82 15.91 32.72 5.41
CA VAL A 82 15.98 31.80 4.25
C VAL A 82 14.97 30.66 4.39
N ILE A 83 14.83 30.08 5.57
CA ILE A 83 13.90 28.98 5.83
C ILE A 83 12.45 29.44 5.63
N GLN A 84 12.06 30.57 6.23
CA GLN A 84 10.73 31.15 6.05
C GLN A 84 10.44 31.48 4.59
N ARG A 85 11.41 32.11 3.90
CA ARG A 85 11.28 32.43 2.48
C ARG A 85 11.04 31.18 1.62
N ASN A 86 11.63 30.06 2.01
CA ASN A 86 11.53 28.79 1.30
C ASN A 86 10.59 27.79 2.00
N GLN A 87 9.62 28.25 2.80
CA GLN A 87 8.68 27.39 3.53
C GLN A 87 7.95 26.37 2.63
N MET A 88 7.80 26.67 1.33
CA MET A 88 7.14 25.79 0.36
C MET A 88 7.99 24.58 -0.06
N ALA A 89 9.30 24.60 0.22
CA ALA A 89 10.18 23.46 -0.01
C ALA A 89 9.98 22.34 1.04
N PHE A 90 9.28 22.63 2.14
CA PHE A 90 9.02 21.68 3.22
C PHE A 90 7.58 21.13 3.13
N GLY A 91 7.42 19.86 3.53
CA GLY A 91 6.14 19.15 3.60
C GLY A 91 5.29 19.55 4.81
N LEU A 92 4.97 20.84 4.92
CA LEU A 92 4.19 21.42 6.02
C LEU A 92 2.69 21.36 5.71
N ASP A 93 1.86 21.47 6.75
CA ASP A 93 0.40 21.54 6.65
C ASP A 93 -0.24 20.31 5.96
N GLY A 94 0.46 19.16 5.96
CA GLY A 94 0.02 17.95 5.26
C GLY A 94 0.05 18.08 3.73
N ARG A 95 0.73 19.10 3.20
CA ARG A 95 0.84 19.36 1.77
C ARG A 95 1.80 18.39 1.11
N LEU A 96 1.35 17.79 0.01
CA LEU A 96 2.20 17.02 -0.88
C LEU A 96 2.75 17.89 -2.01
N GLY A 97 3.93 17.54 -2.52
CA GLY A 97 4.47 18.12 -3.75
C GLY A 97 3.67 17.63 -4.96
N THR A 98 3.44 18.52 -5.93
CA THR A 98 2.75 18.19 -7.19
C THR A 98 3.72 18.35 -8.35
N ASN A 99 3.67 17.40 -9.29
CA ASN A 99 4.40 17.46 -10.54
C ASN A 99 3.44 17.11 -11.69
N ASP A 100 3.36 17.96 -12.71
CA ASP A 100 2.48 17.77 -13.88
C ASP A 100 3.08 16.80 -14.91
N ALA A 101 3.66 15.69 -14.44
CA ALA A 101 4.16 14.63 -15.30
C ALA A 101 3.09 13.55 -15.46
N ARG A 102 2.75 13.26 -16.71
CA ARG A 102 1.94 12.10 -17.05
C ARG A 102 2.84 10.96 -17.49
N VAL A 103 2.71 9.82 -16.82
CA VAL A 103 3.43 8.59 -17.18
C VAL A 103 2.47 7.63 -17.85
N GLU A 104 2.87 7.09 -19.01
CA GLU A 104 2.16 6.00 -19.69
C GLU A 104 2.84 4.67 -19.38
N ILE A 105 2.09 3.73 -18.81
CA ILE A 105 2.59 2.39 -18.48
C ILE A 105 2.34 1.48 -19.68
N GLN A 106 3.42 1.09 -20.38
CA GLN A 106 3.33 0.17 -21.51
C GLN A 106 3.09 -1.27 -21.02
N LEU A 107 2.04 -1.91 -21.54
CA LEU A 107 1.72 -3.30 -21.23
C LEU A 107 2.47 -4.26 -22.17
N LYS A 108 2.75 -5.47 -21.67
CA LYS A 108 3.31 -6.54 -22.52
C LYS A 108 2.27 -6.94 -23.59
N PRO A 109 2.70 -7.34 -24.80
CA PRO A 109 1.78 -7.84 -25.83
C PRO A 109 0.92 -8.99 -25.30
N GLY A 110 -0.40 -8.91 -25.51
CA GLY A 110 -1.36 -9.94 -25.07
C GLY A 110 -1.80 -9.84 -23.60
N SER A 111 -1.40 -8.80 -22.85
CA SER A 111 -1.91 -8.56 -21.50
C SER A 111 -3.43 -8.41 -21.48
N GLN A 112 -4.06 -9.08 -20.51
CA GLN A 112 -5.51 -9.02 -20.26
C GLN A 112 -5.77 -8.53 -18.83
N PRO A 113 -6.87 -7.79 -18.60
CA PRO A 113 -7.23 -7.33 -17.27
C PRO A 113 -7.32 -8.46 -16.24
N VAL A 114 -6.89 -8.15 -15.02
CA VAL A 114 -7.00 -9.05 -13.86
C VAL A 114 -7.69 -8.29 -12.74
N SER A 115 -8.78 -8.85 -12.24
CA SER A 115 -9.54 -8.32 -11.10
C SER A 115 -9.58 -9.37 -10.00
N LEU A 116 -8.91 -9.11 -8.89
CA LEU A 116 -8.88 -9.97 -7.72
C LEU A 116 -9.74 -9.36 -6.60
N SER A 117 -10.42 -10.22 -5.84
CA SER A 117 -11.19 -9.81 -4.67
C SER A 117 -10.27 -9.35 -3.54
N LEU A 118 -10.74 -8.40 -2.73
CA LEU A 118 -10.08 -7.96 -1.50
C LEU A 118 -9.92 -9.13 -0.51
N PHE A 119 -8.87 -9.05 0.33
CA PHE A 119 -8.71 -9.99 1.44
C PHE A 119 -9.77 -9.75 2.51
N SER A 120 -10.19 -10.82 3.20
CA SER A 120 -11.04 -10.70 4.37
C SER A 120 -10.27 -10.01 5.50
N VAL A 121 -10.67 -8.79 5.85
CA VAL A 121 -10.07 -8.00 6.93
C VAL A 121 -11.03 -7.86 8.11
N SER A 122 -10.50 -7.63 9.31
CA SER A 122 -11.32 -7.35 10.48
C SER A 122 -12.05 -6.01 10.34
N PRO A 123 -13.19 -5.79 11.04
CA PRO A 123 -13.89 -4.50 11.01
C PRO A 123 -13.00 -3.31 11.42
N ALA A 124 -12.14 -3.50 12.43
CA ALA A 124 -11.21 -2.47 12.88
C ALA A 124 -10.16 -2.13 11.81
N SER A 125 -9.65 -3.15 11.10
CA SER A 125 -8.75 -2.95 9.96
C SER A 125 -9.44 -2.20 8.82
N HIS A 126 -10.70 -2.54 8.53
CA HIS A 126 -11.47 -1.85 7.49
C HIS A 126 -11.63 -0.36 7.79
N GLU A 127 -11.90 0.01 9.04
CA GLU A 127 -12.03 1.41 9.45
C GLU A 127 -10.73 2.21 9.23
N VAL A 128 -9.57 1.61 9.52
CA VAL A 128 -8.27 2.24 9.26
C VAL A 128 -8.04 2.43 7.76
N MET A 129 -8.36 1.40 6.97
CA MET A 129 -8.23 1.46 5.51
C MET A 129 -9.14 2.54 4.90
N ASP A 130 -10.39 2.64 5.36
CA ASP A 130 -11.34 3.65 4.90
C ASP A 130 -10.84 5.07 5.20
N LYS A 131 -10.35 5.32 6.43
CA LYS A 131 -9.78 6.62 6.81
C LYS A 131 -8.59 7.01 5.91
N GLN A 132 -7.72 6.05 5.60
CA GLN A 132 -6.57 6.29 4.74
C GLN A 132 -7.00 6.61 3.30
N VAL A 133 -7.95 5.85 2.76
CA VAL A 133 -8.52 6.06 1.42
C VAL A 133 -9.17 7.45 1.33
N ASP A 134 -9.96 7.84 2.33
CA ASP A 134 -10.59 9.15 2.40
C ASP A 134 -9.55 10.27 2.43
N ALA A 135 -8.49 10.13 3.24
CA ALA A 135 -7.40 11.09 3.29
C ALA A 135 -6.70 11.24 1.92
N TRP A 136 -6.42 10.13 1.23
CA TRP A 136 -5.79 10.17 -0.09
C TRP A 136 -6.69 10.75 -1.18
N ILE A 137 -8.01 10.53 -1.10
CA ILE A 137 -8.97 11.18 -1.99
C ILE A 137 -8.98 12.70 -1.73
N GLN A 138 -8.99 13.13 -0.48
CA GLN A 138 -8.96 14.56 -0.12
C GLN A 138 -7.66 15.24 -0.57
N LEU A 139 -6.53 14.54 -0.47
CA LEU A 139 -5.22 15.00 -0.92
C LEU A 139 -5.04 14.92 -2.45
N GLY A 140 -5.99 14.33 -3.19
CA GLY A 140 -5.90 14.15 -4.64
C GLY A 140 -4.82 13.16 -5.10
N ILE A 141 -4.39 12.26 -4.20
CA ILE A 141 -3.40 11.21 -4.50
C ILE A 141 -4.07 10.10 -5.32
N ILE A 142 -5.33 9.79 -5.01
CA ILE A 142 -6.16 8.81 -5.71
C ILE A 142 -7.52 9.41 -6.07
N GLU A 143 -8.21 8.76 -7.01
CA GLU A 143 -9.56 9.12 -7.41
C GLU A 143 -10.45 7.87 -7.57
N PRO A 144 -11.79 8.01 -7.43
CA PRO A 144 -12.70 6.92 -7.73
C PRO A 144 -12.62 6.50 -9.21
N SER A 145 -12.52 5.19 -9.46
CA SER A 145 -12.41 4.63 -10.81
C SER A 145 -13.25 3.36 -10.97
N ARG A 146 -13.69 3.10 -12.21
CA ARG A 146 -14.34 1.84 -12.62
C ARG A 146 -13.41 1.09 -13.56
N SER A 147 -12.48 0.34 -12.98
CA SER A 147 -11.42 -0.36 -13.72
C SER A 147 -11.73 -1.86 -13.87
N PRO A 148 -11.42 -2.48 -15.03
CA PRO A 148 -11.39 -3.94 -15.15
C PRO A 148 -10.16 -4.55 -14.46
N TRP A 149 -9.22 -3.73 -14.01
CA TRP A 149 -8.06 -4.11 -13.21
C TRP A 149 -8.33 -3.84 -11.73
N ALA A 150 -8.10 -4.84 -10.88
CA ALA A 150 -8.16 -4.70 -9.44
C ALA A 150 -7.13 -5.61 -8.75
N ALA A 151 -6.39 -5.05 -7.81
CA ALA A 151 -5.47 -5.77 -6.93
C ALA A 151 -5.93 -5.63 -5.47
N PRO A 152 -5.76 -6.67 -4.64
CA PRO A 152 -6.19 -6.60 -3.26
C PRO A 152 -5.26 -5.72 -2.43
N ALA A 153 -5.84 -4.89 -1.56
CA ALA A 153 -5.10 -4.14 -0.55
C ALA A 153 -4.98 -4.93 0.76
N PHE A 154 -3.94 -4.64 1.54
CA PHE A 154 -3.72 -5.20 2.87
C PHE A 154 -3.05 -4.18 3.77
N ILE A 155 -3.19 -4.36 5.08
CA ILE A 155 -2.61 -3.47 6.10
C ILE A 155 -1.32 -4.08 6.62
N VAL A 156 -0.30 -3.24 6.74
CA VAL A 156 0.96 -3.57 7.41
C VAL A 156 1.11 -2.66 8.60
N TYR A 157 1.36 -3.23 9.77
CA TYR A 157 1.66 -2.46 10.97
C TYR A 157 3.16 -2.26 11.07
N HIS A 158 3.62 -1.01 11.15
CA HIS A 158 4.98 -0.74 11.60
C HIS A 158 5.05 -1.04 13.11
N ASN A 159 5.95 -1.93 13.52
CA ASN A 159 6.21 -2.10 14.94
C ASN A 159 7.01 -0.89 15.40
N GLY A 160 6.40 -0.03 16.21
CA GLY A 160 6.98 1.20 16.75
C GLY A 160 8.27 0.96 17.54
N LYS A 161 9.37 0.76 16.81
CA LYS A 161 10.70 0.99 17.34
C LYS A 161 10.93 2.50 17.30
N PRO A 162 11.39 3.10 18.42
CA PRO A 162 11.67 4.53 18.49
C PRO A 162 12.69 4.95 17.44
#